data_AF-A0A7H8Q662-F1
#
_entry.id   AF-A0A7H8Q662-F1
#
_cell.length_a   1.000
_cell.length_b   1.000
_cell.length_c   1.000
_cell.angle_alpha   90.00
_cell.angle_beta   90.00
_cell.angle_gamma   90.00
#
_symmetry.space_group_name_H-M   'P 1'
#
loop_
_entity.id
_entity.type
_entity.pdbx_description
1 polymer ?
#
loop_
_entity_poly.entity_id
_entity_poly.type
_entity_poly.pdbx_seq_one_letter_code
_entity_poly.pdbx_strand_id
1 'polypeptide(L)'
;MVNVFLWVVGILLAFQLILLLGLIIWKTRTLAKEKILGAEVDRLMPAYREYIKASRSEQPKLSANAKLQAAAIERTLDQLMSEADAEHEKNKVMELADQNLSAYYRNVLKKGKWADRINTLYFIEDFRMASLQDDVFRHFKKLRKQDEEYRQCLRSAAVLQDSKVIDVLLANQTLSTGFIKEILFRLKPSLLVDLSRRLAVNDKATENLLFAFITINGEQKNELFFPFVENLMLDNRLEVRIKAMKSLCNYEKLQDPSKLSGFFKSANWEERMYAAKLTGACRLNGFTESLVELFSDPVWWVRFSAAENIYELDNGAGMLKRIGATSKDAYARDIANHMLTRKGGKSQ
;
A
#
# COMPACT_ATOMS: atom_id res chain seq x y z
N MET A 1 -38.45 -48.64 17.35
CA MET A 1 -37.99 -47.25 17.12
C MET A 1 -37.10 -46.73 18.25
N VAL A 2 -37.48 -46.88 19.52
CA VAL A 2 -36.68 -46.41 20.69
C VAL A 2 -35.25 -47.00 20.73
N ASN A 3 -35.08 -48.31 20.50
CA ASN A 3 -33.74 -48.92 20.50
C ASN A 3 -32.81 -48.36 19.42
N VAL A 4 -33.32 -48.14 18.21
CA VAL A 4 -32.52 -47.56 17.11
C VAL A 4 -32.11 -46.13 17.44
N PHE A 5 -33.01 -45.34 18.01
CA PHE A 5 -32.73 -43.98 18.47
C PHE A 5 -31.62 -43.96 19.55
N LEU A 6 -31.70 -44.84 20.55
CA LEU A 6 -30.68 -44.94 21.60
C LEU A 6 -29.30 -45.31 21.06
N TRP A 7 -29.22 -46.22 20.07
CA TRP A 7 -27.95 -46.56 19.41
C TRP A 7 -27.36 -45.39 18.64
N VAL A 8 -28.17 -44.64 17.89
CA VAL A 8 -27.71 -43.45 17.15
C VAL A 8 -27.18 -42.39 18.11
N VAL A 9 -27.90 -42.10 19.20
CA VAL A 9 -27.44 -41.15 20.23
C VAL A 9 -26.15 -41.64 20.88
N GLY A 10 -26.05 -42.93 21.21
CA GLY A 10 -24.83 -43.52 21.78
C GLY A 10 -23.61 -43.41 20.86
N ILE A 11 -23.78 -43.67 19.56
CA ILE A 11 -22.71 -43.54 18.56
C ILE A 11 -22.27 -42.09 18.40
N LEU A 12 -23.22 -41.16 18.30
CA LEU A 12 -22.91 -39.73 18.19
C LEU A 12 -22.18 -39.21 19.44
N LEU A 13 -22.61 -39.64 20.64
CA LEU A 13 -21.94 -39.29 21.88
C LEU A 13 -20.52 -39.86 21.93
N ALA A 14 -20.33 -41.13 21.57
CA ALA A 14 -19.01 -41.74 21.51
C ALA A 14 -18.09 -41.01 20.53
N PHE A 15 -18.60 -40.64 19.34
CA PHE A 15 -17.85 -39.85 18.36
C PHE A 15 -17.47 -38.46 18.88
N GLN A 16 -18.39 -37.76 19.55
CA GLN A 16 -18.11 -36.47 20.19
C GLN A 16 -17.06 -36.57 21.29
N LEU A 17 -17.09 -37.64 22.11
CA LEU A 17 -16.08 -37.88 23.15
C LEU A 17 -14.69 -38.17 22.55
N ILE A 18 -14.62 -38.93 21.46
CA ILE A 18 -13.36 -39.19 20.75
C ILE A 18 -12.79 -37.88 20.17
N LEU A 19 -13.62 -37.06 19.53
CA LEU A 19 -13.21 -35.75 19.04
C LEU A 19 -12.72 -34.84 20.16
N LEU A 20 -13.44 -34.79 21.29
CA LEU A 20 -13.07 -33.98 22.45
C LEU A 20 -11.71 -34.43 23.02
N LEU A 21 -11.50 -35.74 23.20
CA LEU A 21 -10.21 -36.29 23.66
C LEU A 21 -9.08 -35.94 22.69
N GLY A 22 -9.33 -36.04 21.38
CA GLY A 22 -8.38 -35.64 20.35
C GLY A 22 -7.99 -34.16 20.46
N LEU A 23 -8.97 -33.28 20.65
CA LEU A 23 -8.75 -31.84 20.83
C LEU A 23 -7.99 -31.52 22.12
N ILE A 24 -8.28 -32.21 23.23
CA ILE A 24 -7.57 -32.04 24.51
C ILE A 24 -6.10 -32.46 24.35
N ILE A 25 -5.80 -33.61 23.73
CA ILE A 25 -4.43 -34.07 23.50
C ILE A 25 -3.68 -33.08 22.59
N TRP A 26 -4.33 -32.61 21.53
CA TRP A 26 -3.74 -31.60 20.65
C TRP A 26 -3.46 -30.27 21.38
N LYS A 27 -4.42 -29.77 22.16
CA LYS A 27 -4.28 -28.52 22.92
C LYS A 27 -3.19 -28.62 23.99
N THR A 28 -3.14 -29.71 24.75
CA THR A 28 -2.12 -29.92 25.79
C THR A 28 -0.72 -30.01 25.21
N ARG A 29 -0.53 -30.74 24.10
CA ARG A 29 0.76 -30.77 23.38
C ARG A 29 1.16 -29.41 22.83
N THR A 30 0.19 -28.62 22.36
CA THR A 30 0.43 -27.27 21.84
C THR A 30 0.84 -26.32 22.97
N LEU A 31 0.14 -26.35 24.11
CA LEU A 31 0.48 -25.57 25.31
C LEU A 31 1.85 -25.95 25.88
N ALA A 32 2.21 -27.24 25.86
CA ALA A 32 3.53 -27.68 26.32
C ALA A 32 4.66 -27.10 25.45
N LYS A 33 4.49 -27.12 24.12
CA LYS A 33 5.43 -26.49 23.18
C LYS A 33 5.52 -24.98 23.40
N GLU A 34 4.37 -24.33 23.55
CA GLU A 34 4.29 -22.89 23.80
C GLU A 34 4.98 -22.49 25.11
N LYS A 35 4.83 -23.30 26.17
CA LYS A 35 5.51 -23.08 27.45
C LYS A 35 7.03 -23.19 27.32
N ILE A 36 7.52 -24.18 26.58
CA ILE A 36 8.96 -24.36 26.33
C ILE A 36 9.50 -23.17 25.52
N LEU A 37 8.78 -22.75 24.48
CA LEU A 37 9.13 -21.59 23.67
C LEU A 37 9.13 -20.30 24.51
N GLY A 38 8.09 -20.07 25.30
CA GLY A 38 7.98 -18.92 26.19
C GLY A 38 9.13 -18.84 27.19
N ALA A 39 9.48 -19.96 27.84
CA ALA A 39 10.60 -20.01 28.76
C ALA A 39 11.95 -19.68 28.10
N GLU A 40 12.15 -20.10 26.84
CA GLU A 40 13.35 -19.75 26.08
C GLU A 40 13.35 -18.27 25.67
N VAL A 41 12.21 -17.71 25.29
CA VAL A 41 12.06 -16.27 25.00
C VAL A 41 12.33 -15.44 26.26
N ASP A 42 11.75 -15.79 27.40
CA ASP A 42 11.98 -15.12 28.70
C ASP A 42 13.45 -15.15 29.11
N ARG A 43 14.17 -16.24 28.76
CA ARG A 43 15.61 -16.38 28.99
C ARG A 43 16.44 -15.49 28.06
N LEU A 44 16.07 -15.41 26.77
CA LEU A 44 16.82 -14.69 25.75
C LEU A 44 16.57 -13.17 25.77
N MET A 45 15.36 -12.75 26.12
CA MET A 45 14.90 -11.36 26.03
C MET A 45 15.81 -10.35 26.77
N PRO A 46 16.16 -10.55 28.06
CA PRO A 46 17.01 -9.59 28.78
C PRO A 46 18.40 -9.49 28.16
N ALA A 47 18.96 -10.63 27.76
CA ALA A 47 20.31 -10.70 27.21
C ALA A 47 20.41 -10.04 25.82
N TYR A 48 19.40 -10.20 24.96
CA TYR A 48 19.34 -9.49 23.69
C TYR A 48 19.12 -7.98 23.87
N ARG A 49 18.26 -7.58 24.83
CA ARG A 49 18.04 -6.16 25.14
C ARG A 49 19.33 -5.47 25.57
N GLU A 50 20.11 -6.09 26.46
CA GLU A 50 21.42 -5.57 26.87
C GLU A 50 22.43 -5.49 25.72
N TYR A 51 22.44 -6.51 24.85
CA TYR A 51 23.33 -6.54 23.69
C TYR A 51 22.99 -5.45 22.66
N ILE A 52 21.71 -5.24 22.38
CA ILE A 52 21.26 -4.19 21.45
C ILE A 52 21.58 -2.80 21.98
N LYS A 53 21.43 -2.58 23.28
CA LYS A 53 21.78 -1.31 23.94
C LYS A 53 23.28 -1.11 24.19
N ALA A 54 24.12 -2.00 23.63
CA ALA A 54 25.57 -2.00 23.78
C ALA A 54 26.08 -2.11 25.23
N SER A 55 25.24 -2.55 26.17
CA SER A 55 25.62 -2.85 27.55
C SER A 55 26.34 -4.20 27.68
N ARG A 56 26.39 -4.98 26.60
CA ARG A 56 27.01 -6.30 26.52
C ARG A 56 27.77 -6.46 25.21
N SER A 57 28.95 -7.06 25.26
CA SER A 57 29.84 -7.25 24.10
C SER A 57 29.58 -8.52 23.28
N GLU A 58 28.98 -9.55 23.88
CA GLU A 58 28.77 -10.87 23.25
C GLU A 58 27.28 -11.24 23.10
N GLN A 59 26.94 -11.91 22.01
CA GLN A 59 25.57 -12.40 21.77
C GLN A 59 25.15 -13.48 22.80
N PRO A 60 23.84 -13.61 23.09
CA PRO A 60 23.33 -14.64 23.98
C PRO A 60 23.61 -16.07 23.49
N LYS A 61 23.91 -17.00 24.41
CA LYS A 61 24.13 -18.41 24.07
C LYS A 61 22.81 -19.10 23.69
N LEU A 62 22.81 -19.69 22.51
CA LEU A 62 21.64 -20.31 21.91
C LEU A 62 21.50 -21.78 22.34
N SER A 63 20.27 -22.29 22.34
CA SER A 63 19.98 -23.70 22.61
C SER A 63 20.35 -24.60 21.40
N ALA A 64 20.61 -25.89 21.67
CA ALA A 64 21.06 -26.84 20.63
C ALA A 64 19.96 -27.26 19.63
N ASN A 65 18.69 -27.00 19.93
CA ASN A 65 17.57 -27.38 19.06
C ASN A 65 17.27 -26.27 18.05
N ALA A 66 17.75 -26.43 16.82
CA ALA A 66 17.65 -25.43 15.76
C ALA A 66 16.22 -24.90 15.49
N LYS A 67 15.17 -25.74 15.59
CA LYS A 67 13.78 -25.28 15.33
C LYS A 67 13.23 -24.45 16.48
N LEU A 68 13.44 -24.92 17.72
CA LEU A 68 13.03 -24.19 18.91
C LEU A 68 13.81 -22.87 19.01
N GLN A 69 15.10 -22.92 18.73
CA GLN A 69 15.99 -21.78 18.69
C GLN A 69 15.54 -20.73 17.67
N ALA A 70 15.25 -21.13 16.41
CA ALA A 70 14.78 -20.19 15.40
C ALA A 70 13.47 -19.50 15.82
N ALA A 71 12.49 -20.27 16.31
CA ALA A 71 11.22 -19.71 16.78
C ALA A 71 11.37 -18.79 18.00
N ALA A 72 12.29 -19.11 18.92
CA ALA A 72 12.56 -18.28 20.09
C ALA A 72 13.24 -16.96 19.68
N ILE A 73 14.27 -17.03 18.83
CA ILE A 73 14.96 -15.84 18.31
C ILE A 73 14.00 -14.97 17.52
N GLU A 74 13.20 -15.56 16.62
CA GLU A 74 12.19 -14.85 15.83
C GLU A 74 11.25 -14.04 16.73
N ARG A 75 10.63 -14.67 17.74
CA ARG A 75 9.72 -13.99 18.66
C ARG A 75 10.42 -12.95 19.54
N THR A 76 11.64 -13.23 19.99
CA THR A 76 12.43 -12.27 20.78
C THR A 76 12.76 -11.03 19.95
N LEU A 77 13.25 -11.21 18.72
CA LEU A 77 13.62 -10.11 17.84
C LEU A 77 12.40 -9.32 17.35
N ASP A 78 11.27 -9.99 17.10
CA ASP A 78 10.01 -9.34 16.71
C ASP A 78 9.49 -8.38 17.81
N GLN A 79 9.48 -8.86 19.06
CA GLN A 79 9.11 -8.01 20.19
C GLN A 79 10.10 -6.85 20.37
N LEU A 80 11.41 -7.09 20.23
CA LEU A 80 12.42 -6.04 20.33
C LEU A 80 12.32 -5.02 19.18
N MET A 81 11.98 -5.45 17.96
CA MET A 81 11.73 -4.56 16.82
C MET A 81 10.55 -3.63 17.10
N SER A 82 9.50 -4.16 17.71
CA SER A 82 8.28 -3.40 18.07
C SER A 82 8.51 -2.43 19.22
N GLU A 83 9.41 -2.76 20.16
CA GLU A 83 9.76 -1.93 21.31
C GLU A 83 10.87 -0.89 21.03
N ALA A 84 11.62 -1.05 19.93
CA ALA A 84 12.74 -0.18 19.61
C ALA A 84 12.27 1.20 19.13
N ASP A 85 12.61 2.25 19.88
CA ASP A 85 12.33 3.63 19.49
C ASP A 85 13.40 4.17 18.53
N ALA A 86 14.66 3.81 18.78
CA ALA A 86 15.81 4.40 18.09
C ALA A 86 16.26 3.59 16.88
N GLU A 87 16.62 4.29 15.79
CA GLU A 87 16.97 3.67 14.50
C GLU A 87 18.16 2.69 14.59
N HIS A 88 19.16 3.01 15.41
CA HIS A 88 20.30 2.12 15.64
C HIS A 88 19.91 0.79 16.30
N GLU A 89 18.92 0.78 17.21
CA GLU A 89 18.43 -0.44 17.85
C GLU A 89 17.71 -1.32 16.80
N LYS A 90 16.84 -0.71 15.97
CA LYS A 90 16.17 -1.40 14.86
C LYS A 90 17.18 -2.04 13.90
N ASN A 91 18.18 -1.27 13.47
CA ASN A 91 19.24 -1.78 12.60
C ASN A 91 19.99 -2.97 13.24
N LYS A 92 20.23 -2.92 14.56
CA LYS A 92 20.87 -4.03 15.27
C LYS A 92 19.98 -5.27 15.31
N VAL A 93 18.67 -5.12 15.52
CA VAL A 93 17.71 -6.23 15.44
C VAL A 93 17.72 -6.86 14.04
N MET A 94 17.72 -6.04 12.97
CA MET A 94 17.81 -6.53 11.58
C MET A 94 19.10 -7.31 11.35
N GLU A 95 20.24 -6.81 11.81
CA GLU A 95 21.54 -7.48 11.72
C GLU A 95 21.53 -8.84 12.44
N LEU A 96 20.95 -8.89 13.64
CA LEU A 96 20.81 -10.11 14.43
C LEU A 96 19.92 -11.13 13.74
N ALA A 97 18.81 -10.70 13.14
CA ALA A 97 17.95 -11.57 12.36
C ALA A 97 18.71 -12.16 11.17
N ASP A 98 19.42 -11.33 10.40
CA ASP A 98 20.23 -11.78 9.26
C ASP A 98 21.31 -12.79 9.66
N GLN A 99 21.98 -12.60 10.80
CA GLN A 99 23.02 -13.51 11.28
C GLN A 99 22.45 -14.86 11.77
N ASN A 100 21.32 -14.83 12.47
CA ASN A 100 20.83 -16.00 13.21
C ASN A 100 19.74 -16.80 12.47
N LEU A 101 18.91 -16.15 11.66
CA LEU A 101 17.71 -16.75 11.07
C LEU A 101 17.88 -17.10 9.57
N SER A 102 18.81 -16.46 8.86
CA SER A 102 18.93 -16.60 7.40
C SER A 102 19.13 -18.03 6.91
N ALA A 103 19.98 -18.82 7.57
CA ALA A 103 20.19 -20.21 7.21
C ALA A 103 18.92 -21.05 7.35
N TYR A 104 18.15 -20.82 8.42
CA TYR A 104 16.89 -21.49 8.69
C TYR A 104 15.82 -21.08 7.66
N TYR A 105 15.60 -19.77 7.47
CA TYR A 105 14.63 -19.24 6.50
C TYR A 105 14.91 -19.66 5.07
N ARG A 106 16.18 -19.68 4.65
CA ARG A 106 16.60 -20.24 3.36
C ARG A 106 16.15 -21.69 3.16
N ASN A 107 16.21 -22.51 4.20
CA ASN A 107 15.75 -23.88 4.13
C ASN A 107 14.20 -23.96 4.12
N VAL A 108 13.52 -23.11 4.89
CA VAL A 108 12.05 -23.04 4.89
C VAL A 108 11.52 -22.62 3.52
N LEU A 109 12.07 -21.58 2.88
CA LEU A 109 11.67 -21.19 1.52
C LEU A 109 11.84 -22.34 0.50
N LYS A 110 12.87 -23.20 0.68
CA LYS A 110 13.13 -24.33 -0.23
C LYS A 110 12.21 -25.54 0.00
N LYS A 111 11.88 -25.87 1.26
CA LYS A 111 11.29 -27.17 1.64
C LYS A 111 10.12 -27.09 2.63
N GLY A 112 9.84 -25.91 3.19
CA GLY A 112 8.78 -25.70 4.17
C GLY A 112 7.38 -25.89 3.57
N LYS A 113 6.37 -26.02 4.42
CA LYS A 113 4.97 -26.04 3.97
C LYS A 113 4.53 -24.61 3.62
N TRP A 114 3.43 -24.46 2.89
CA TRP A 114 2.92 -23.16 2.45
C TRP A 114 2.83 -22.13 3.59
N ALA A 115 2.24 -22.51 4.73
CA ALA A 115 2.12 -21.63 5.90
C ALA A 115 3.48 -21.21 6.48
N ASP A 116 4.43 -22.15 6.57
CA ASP A 116 5.78 -21.86 7.08
C ASP A 116 6.52 -20.88 6.17
N ARG A 117 6.37 -21.03 4.84
CA ARG A 117 7.00 -20.16 3.84
C ARG A 117 6.42 -18.75 3.88
N ILE A 118 5.10 -18.62 3.98
CA ILE A 118 4.46 -17.31 4.09
C ILE A 118 4.89 -16.59 5.36
N ASN A 119 4.84 -17.26 6.53
CA ASN A 119 5.29 -16.66 7.78
C ASN A 119 6.75 -16.22 7.70
N THR A 120 7.61 -17.07 7.10
CA THR A 120 9.02 -16.74 6.85
C THR A 120 9.15 -15.49 5.98
N LEU A 121 8.35 -15.34 4.92
CA LEU A 121 8.39 -14.16 4.05
C LEU A 121 7.92 -12.89 4.77
N TYR A 122 6.98 -12.97 5.71
CA TYR A 122 6.62 -11.84 6.58
C TYR A 122 7.80 -11.43 7.45
N PHE A 123 8.43 -12.37 8.16
CA PHE A 123 9.61 -12.04 8.96
C PHE A 123 10.78 -11.50 8.13
N ILE A 124 11.00 -12.00 6.92
CA ILE A 124 11.99 -11.44 6.00
C ILE A 124 11.67 -9.98 5.64
N GLU A 125 10.39 -9.65 5.45
CA GLU A 125 9.94 -8.27 5.21
C GLU A 125 10.16 -7.40 6.45
N ASP A 126 9.69 -7.85 7.61
CA ASP A 126 9.72 -7.10 8.87
C ASP A 126 11.15 -6.82 9.35
N PHE A 127 12.02 -7.83 9.27
CA PHE A 127 13.44 -7.71 9.62
C PHE A 127 14.32 -7.19 8.46
N ARG A 128 13.75 -6.95 7.27
CA ARG A 128 14.47 -6.46 6.08
C ARG A 128 15.76 -7.25 5.77
N MET A 129 15.69 -8.58 5.81
CA MET A 129 16.85 -9.48 5.74
C MET A 129 17.51 -9.49 4.36
N ALA A 130 18.49 -8.61 4.14
CA ALA A 130 19.13 -8.39 2.85
C ALA A 130 19.87 -9.64 2.34
N SER A 131 20.40 -10.47 3.24
CA SER A 131 21.12 -11.69 2.88
C SER A 131 20.26 -12.75 2.19
N LEU A 132 18.93 -12.60 2.25
CA LEU A 132 17.94 -13.50 1.66
C LEU A 132 17.33 -12.99 0.34
N GLN A 133 17.75 -11.84 -0.17
CA GLN A 133 17.19 -11.24 -1.40
C GLN A 133 17.14 -12.24 -2.57
N ASP A 134 18.26 -12.90 -2.87
CA ASP A 134 18.32 -13.90 -3.95
C ASP A 134 17.57 -15.19 -3.63
N ASP A 135 17.44 -15.56 -2.35
CA ASP A 135 16.65 -16.72 -1.93
C ASP A 135 15.16 -16.48 -2.15
N VAL A 136 14.66 -15.30 -1.76
CA VAL A 136 13.27 -14.87 -2.00
C VAL A 136 12.95 -14.87 -3.48
N PHE A 137 13.80 -14.26 -4.32
CA PHE A 137 13.50 -14.20 -5.75
C PHE A 137 13.61 -15.56 -6.45
N ARG A 138 14.56 -16.42 -6.04
CA ARG A 138 14.61 -17.81 -6.53
C ARG A 138 13.38 -18.62 -6.14
N HIS A 139 12.80 -18.36 -4.96
CA HIS A 139 11.55 -18.97 -4.54
C HIS A 139 10.37 -18.44 -5.38
N PHE A 140 10.27 -17.12 -5.52
CA PHE A 140 9.26 -16.45 -6.35
C PHE A 140 9.16 -17.05 -7.76
N LYS A 141 10.30 -17.27 -8.45
CA LYS A 141 10.33 -17.85 -9.80
C LYS A 141 9.69 -19.25 -9.91
N LYS A 142 9.55 -19.98 -8.80
CA LYS A 142 8.93 -21.32 -8.78
C LYS A 142 7.42 -21.27 -8.58
N LEU A 143 6.88 -20.14 -8.14
CA LEU A 143 5.47 -19.97 -7.87
C LEU A 143 4.70 -19.86 -9.19
N ARG A 144 3.65 -20.67 -9.32
CA ARG A 144 2.79 -20.70 -10.52
C ARG A 144 1.46 -19.99 -10.29
N LYS A 145 0.99 -19.95 -9.05
CA LYS A 145 -0.27 -19.32 -8.66
C LYS A 145 0.02 -17.94 -8.10
N GLN A 146 -0.78 -16.95 -8.48
CA GLN A 146 -0.73 -15.59 -7.90
C GLN A 146 -1.56 -15.53 -6.60
N ASP A 147 -1.26 -16.44 -5.67
CA ASP A 147 -1.88 -16.47 -4.34
C ASP A 147 -1.12 -15.57 -3.34
N GLU A 148 -1.41 -15.71 -2.05
CA GLU A 148 -0.77 -14.88 -1.03
C GLU A 148 0.74 -15.11 -0.95
N GLU A 149 1.22 -16.32 -1.24
CA GLU A 149 2.66 -16.62 -1.22
C GLU A 149 3.39 -15.85 -2.33
N TYR A 150 2.79 -15.77 -3.51
CA TYR A 150 3.30 -14.98 -4.63
C TYR A 150 3.34 -13.49 -4.28
N ARG A 151 2.26 -12.97 -3.69
CA ARG A 151 2.17 -11.55 -3.31
C ARG A 151 3.19 -11.20 -2.24
N GLN A 152 3.29 -12.02 -1.20
CA GLN A 152 4.21 -11.79 -0.11
C GLN A 152 5.67 -11.90 -0.57
N CYS A 153 6.01 -12.84 -1.46
CA CYS A 153 7.33 -12.87 -2.12
C CYS A 153 7.70 -11.53 -2.79
N LEU A 154 6.76 -10.93 -3.54
CA LEU A 154 7.02 -9.66 -4.20
C LEU A 154 7.14 -8.50 -3.21
N ARG A 155 6.34 -8.48 -2.13
CA ARG A 155 6.50 -7.48 -1.07
C ARG A 155 7.87 -7.56 -0.41
N SER A 156 8.29 -8.77 -0.02
CA SER A 156 9.62 -8.99 0.55
C SER A 156 10.71 -8.58 -0.45
N ALA A 157 10.64 -9.01 -1.71
CA ALA A 157 11.62 -8.62 -2.74
C ALA A 157 11.69 -7.09 -2.94
N ALA A 158 10.55 -6.39 -2.88
CA ALA A 158 10.48 -4.94 -3.00
C ALA A 158 11.10 -4.24 -1.78
N VAL A 159 10.80 -4.68 -0.55
CA VAL A 159 11.43 -4.15 0.67
C VAL A 159 12.94 -4.34 0.63
N LEU A 160 13.40 -5.49 0.14
CA LEU A 160 14.82 -5.81 -0.05
C LEU A 160 15.45 -5.10 -1.25
N GLN A 161 14.71 -4.28 -1.99
CA GLN A 161 15.20 -3.49 -3.13
C GLN A 161 15.76 -4.35 -4.27
N ASP A 162 15.18 -5.52 -4.52
CA ASP A 162 15.56 -6.36 -5.66
C ASP A 162 15.09 -5.71 -6.98
N SER A 163 16.02 -5.30 -7.83
CA SER A 163 15.73 -4.63 -9.11
C SER A 163 14.88 -5.49 -10.04
N LYS A 164 14.94 -6.82 -9.91
CA LYS A 164 14.15 -7.76 -10.72
C LYS A 164 12.64 -7.62 -10.49
N VAL A 165 12.21 -6.98 -9.41
CA VAL A 165 10.79 -6.63 -9.17
C VAL A 165 10.25 -5.76 -10.29
N ILE A 166 11.05 -4.84 -10.84
CA ILE A 166 10.63 -3.98 -11.95
C ILE A 166 10.30 -4.81 -13.19
N ASP A 167 11.10 -5.83 -13.49
CA ASP A 167 10.84 -6.74 -14.61
C ASP A 167 9.53 -7.50 -14.43
N VAL A 168 9.25 -7.96 -13.21
CA VAL A 168 7.98 -8.64 -12.90
C VAL A 168 6.80 -7.71 -13.10
N LEU A 169 6.87 -6.48 -12.60
CA LEU A 169 5.79 -5.50 -12.72
C LEU A 169 5.50 -5.17 -14.20
N LEU A 170 6.53 -5.02 -15.03
CA LEU A 170 6.37 -4.71 -16.45
C LEU A 170 5.87 -5.92 -17.26
N ALA A 171 6.26 -7.13 -16.89
CA ALA A 171 5.84 -8.34 -17.60
C ALA A 171 4.44 -8.82 -17.19
N ASN A 172 3.99 -8.55 -15.96
CA ASN A 172 2.75 -9.11 -15.44
C ASN A 172 1.52 -8.26 -15.80
N GLN A 173 0.58 -8.89 -16.52
CA GLN A 173 -0.61 -8.24 -17.05
C GLN A 173 -1.83 -8.28 -16.10
N THR A 174 -1.77 -9.04 -15.01
CA THR A 174 -2.94 -9.37 -14.18
C THR A 174 -2.91 -8.76 -12.79
N LEU A 175 -1.82 -8.09 -12.39
CA LEU A 175 -1.74 -7.44 -11.09
C LEU A 175 -2.72 -6.27 -10.99
N SER A 176 -3.40 -6.17 -9.86
CA SER A 176 -4.30 -5.05 -9.58
C SER A 176 -3.49 -3.79 -9.27
N THR A 177 -4.05 -2.62 -9.61
CA THR A 177 -3.43 -1.32 -9.28
C THR A 177 -3.10 -1.23 -7.79
N GLY A 178 -4.00 -1.65 -6.89
CA GLY A 178 -3.78 -1.60 -5.45
C GLY A 178 -2.54 -2.38 -5.00
N PHE A 179 -2.39 -3.61 -5.48
CA PHE A 179 -1.21 -4.41 -5.14
C PHE A 179 0.07 -3.85 -5.76
N ILE A 180 0.01 -3.34 -7.00
CA ILE A 180 1.18 -2.66 -7.59
C ILE A 180 1.58 -1.46 -6.74
N LYS A 181 0.63 -0.64 -6.26
CA LYS A 181 0.92 0.48 -5.35
C LYS A 181 1.66 -0.02 -4.10
N GLU A 182 1.16 -1.06 -3.44
CA GLU A 182 1.84 -1.65 -2.25
C GLU A 182 3.31 -1.96 -2.52
N ILE A 183 3.62 -2.52 -3.69
CA ILE A 183 4.99 -2.80 -4.11
C ILE A 183 5.78 -1.51 -4.33
N LEU A 184 5.25 -0.57 -5.12
CA LEU A 184 5.94 0.68 -5.45
C LEU A 184 6.24 1.54 -4.21
N PHE A 185 5.34 1.56 -3.22
CA PHE A 185 5.53 2.27 -1.95
C PHE A 185 6.77 1.81 -1.17
N ARG A 186 7.26 0.58 -1.42
CA ARG A 186 8.42 -0.02 -0.74
C ARG A 186 9.75 0.24 -1.46
N LEU A 187 9.70 0.72 -2.70
CA LEU A 187 10.89 0.89 -3.54
C LEU A 187 11.58 2.23 -3.28
N LYS A 188 12.91 2.20 -3.27
CA LYS A 188 13.73 3.41 -3.23
C LYS A 188 13.59 4.23 -4.52
N PRO A 189 13.83 5.56 -4.47
CA PRO A 189 13.73 6.44 -5.64
C PRO A 189 14.53 5.96 -6.86
N SER A 190 15.70 5.33 -6.67
CA SER A 190 16.52 4.82 -7.77
C SER A 190 15.82 3.77 -8.64
N LEU A 191 15.05 2.86 -8.03
CA LEU A 191 14.28 1.85 -8.76
C LEU A 191 13.04 2.45 -9.41
N LEU A 192 12.42 3.45 -8.78
CA LEU A 192 11.31 4.19 -9.38
C LEU A 192 11.74 4.99 -10.61
N VAL A 193 12.98 5.52 -10.62
CA VAL A 193 13.57 6.19 -11.80
C VAL A 193 13.84 5.20 -12.92
N ASP A 194 14.31 3.99 -12.62
CA ASP A 194 14.44 2.94 -13.63
C ASP A 194 13.07 2.56 -14.21
N LEU A 195 12.07 2.36 -13.35
CA LEU A 195 10.71 2.07 -13.77
C LEU A 195 10.13 3.19 -14.64
N SER A 196 10.27 4.47 -14.26
CA SER A 196 9.73 5.59 -15.05
C SER A 196 10.38 5.68 -16.44
N ARG A 197 11.71 5.49 -16.51
CA ARG A 197 12.44 5.45 -17.80
C ARG A 197 11.90 4.33 -18.68
N ARG A 198 11.65 3.15 -18.10
CA ARG A 198 11.13 1.98 -18.84
C ARG A 198 9.68 2.18 -19.25
N LEU A 199 8.84 2.77 -18.41
CA LEU A 199 7.45 3.11 -18.75
C LEU A 199 7.38 4.11 -19.92
N ALA A 200 8.32 5.06 -20.00
CA ALA A 200 8.35 6.05 -21.07
C ALA A 200 8.62 5.45 -22.47
N VAL A 201 9.27 4.29 -22.55
CA VAL A 201 9.67 3.66 -23.82
C VAL A 201 8.97 2.33 -24.11
N ASN A 202 8.26 1.76 -23.13
CA ASN A 202 7.64 0.44 -23.23
C ASN A 202 6.13 0.55 -23.47
N ASP A 203 5.73 0.40 -24.73
CA ASP A 203 4.34 0.35 -25.17
C ASP A 203 3.55 -0.87 -24.63
N LYS A 204 4.24 -1.90 -24.13
CA LYS A 204 3.62 -3.12 -23.56
C LYS A 204 3.38 -3.06 -22.05
N ALA A 205 3.78 -1.98 -21.38
CA ALA A 205 3.50 -1.82 -19.97
C ALA A 205 1.98 -1.79 -19.72
N THR A 206 1.53 -2.46 -18.66
CA THR A 206 0.11 -2.44 -18.31
C THR A 206 -0.37 -1.05 -17.95
N GLU A 207 -1.61 -0.74 -18.28
CA GLU A 207 -2.27 0.46 -17.78
C GLU A 207 -2.34 0.44 -16.24
N ASN A 208 -2.56 -0.73 -15.62
CA ASN A 208 -2.58 -0.84 -14.15
C ASN A 208 -1.26 -0.39 -13.50
N LEU A 209 -0.11 -0.72 -14.10
CA LEU A 209 1.20 -0.28 -13.61
C LEU A 209 1.37 1.22 -13.79
N LEU A 210 1.04 1.75 -14.98
CA LEU A 210 1.11 3.19 -15.24
C LEU A 210 0.18 3.97 -14.29
N PHE A 211 -1.06 3.52 -14.10
CA PHE A 211 -2.01 4.13 -13.17
C PHE A 211 -1.52 4.09 -11.74
N ALA A 212 -0.97 2.95 -11.28
CA ALA A 212 -0.39 2.84 -9.96
C ALA A 212 0.76 3.83 -9.79
N PHE A 213 1.68 3.89 -10.77
CA PHE A 213 2.82 4.79 -10.77
C PHE A 213 2.41 6.27 -10.73
N ILE A 214 1.47 6.70 -11.58
CA ILE A 214 0.93 8.08 -11.56
C ILE A 214 0.30 8.39 -10.20
N THR A 215 -0.49 7.46 -9.67
CA THR A 215 -1.27 7.67 -8.45
C THR A 215 -0.37 7.78 -7.22
N ILE A 216 0.61 6.88 -7.04
CA ILE A 216 1.49 6.94 -5.86
C ILE A 216 2.31 8.22 -5.82
N ASN A 217 2.75 8.71 -6.98
CA ASN A 217 3.61 9.88 -7.04
C ASN A 217 2.85 11.16 -6.68
N GLY A 218 1.57 11.27 -7.07
CA GLY A 218 0.69 12.33 -6.59
C GLY A 218 0.38 12.22 -5.10
N GLU A 219 0.01 11.03 -4.61
CA GLU A 219 -0.30 10.81 -3.19
C GLU A 219 0.89 11.13 -2.27
N GLN A 220 2.12 10.83 -2.70
CA GLN A 220 3.35 11.14 -1.97
C GLN A 220 3.90 12.54 -2.24
N LYS A 221 3.27 13.33 -3.14
CA LYS A 221 3.81 14.59 -3.69
C LYS A 221 5.29 14.45 -4.12
N ASN A 222 5.60 13.38 -4.84
CA ASN A 222 6.97 13.05 -5.21
C ASN A 222 7.49 13.96 -6.34
N GLU A 223 8.19 15.03 -5.98
CA GLU A 223 8.70 16.06 -6.91
C GLU A 223 9.57 15.50 -8.03
N LEU A 224 10.30 14.39 -7.78
CA LEU A 224 11.16 13.76 -8.79
C LEU A 224 10.37 13.31 -10.03
N PHE A 225 9.13 12.89 -9.84
CA PHE A 225 8.27 12.37 -10.91
C PHE A 225 7.17 13.34 -11.34
N PHE A 226 7.13 14.55 -10.75
CA PHE A 226 6.17 15.58 -11.14
C PHE A 226 6.19 15.88 -12.65
N PRO A 227 7.35 16.10 -13.32
CA PRO A 227 7.37 16.38 -14.76
C PRO A 227 6.85 15.20 -15.60
N PHE A 228 7.11 13.97 -15.16
CA PHE A 228 6.59 12.78 -15.82
C PHE A 228 5.06 12.73 -15.72
N VAL A 229 4.50 12.97 -14.53
CA VAL A 229 3.05 13.00 -14.31
C VAL A 229 2.38 14.14 -15.08
N GLU A 230 2.99 15.34 -15.08
CA GLU A 230 2.43 16.49 -15.80
C GLU A 230 2.34 16.24 -17.31
N ASN A 231 3.37 15.65 -17.91
CA ASN A 231 3.37 15.35 -19.34
C ASN A 231 2.27 14.34 -19.73
N LEU A 232 1.88 13.45 -18.82
CA LEU A 232 0.79 12.48 -19.05
C LEU A 232 -0.60 13.12 -19.09
N MET A 233 -0.75 14.40 -18.75
CA MET A 233 -1.98 15.14 -19.05
C MET A 233 -2.28 15.19 -20.54
N LEU A 234 -1.28 15.08 -21.41
CA LEU A 234 -1.44 15.15 -22.87
C LEU A 234 -1.38 13.77 -23.54
N ASP A 235 -1.45 12.69 -22.75
CA ASP A 235 -1.45 11.31 -23.26
C ASP A 235 -2.68 11.06 -24.16
N ASN A 236 -2.56 10.20 -25.17
CA ASN A 236 -3.66 9.91 -26.08
C ASN A 236 -4.82 9.14 -25.40
N ARG A 237 -4.55 8.41 -24.32
CA ARG A 237 -5.55 7.63 -23.57
C ARG A 237 -6.25 8.50 -22.53
N LEU A 238 -7.59 8.56 -22.61
CA LEU A 238 -8.43 9.33 -21.69
C LEU A 238 -8.13 9.02 -20.22
N GLU A 239 -8.14 7.74 -19.84
CA GLU A 239 -7.92 7.34 -18.44
C GLU A 239 -6.55 7.77 -17.92
N VAL A 240 -5.50 7.75 -18.74
CA VAL A 240 -4.16 8.21 -18.34
C VAL A 240 -4.19 9.71 -18.02
N ARG A 241 -4.81 10.52 -18.90
CA ARG A 241 -4.98 11.96 -18.65
C ARG A 241 -5.75 12.22 -17.36
N ILE A 242 -6.84 11.49 -17.14
CA ILE A 242 -7.65 11.60 -15.92
C ILE A 242 -6.84 11.24 -14.67
N LYS A 243 -6.06 10.16 -14.69
CA LYS A 243 -5.17 9.80 -13.55
C LYS A 243 -4.10 10.87 -13.33
N ALA A 244 -3.52 11.40 -14.41
CA ALA A 244 -2.51 12.45 -14.33
C ALA A 244 -3.09 13.72 -13.69
N MET A 245 -4.22 14.24 -14.18
CA MET A 245 -4.87 15.41 -13.60
C MET A 245 -5.29 15.20 -12.14
N LYS A 246 -5.80 14.01 -11.80
CA LYS A 246 -6.11 13.65 -10.41
C LYS A 246 -4.85 13.68 -9.54
N SER A 247 -3.75 13.11 -10.02
CA SER A 247 -2.47 13.09 -9.33
C SER A 247 -1.92 14.51 -9.12
N LEU A 248 -2.04 15.38 -10.12
CA LEU A 248 -1.65 16.78 -10.04
C LEU A 248 -2.50 17.59 -9.05
N CYS A 249 -3.76 17.23 -8.85
CA CYS A 249 -4.56 17.81 -7.76
C CYS A 249 -3.96 17.50 -6.39
N ASN A 250 -3.35 16.31 -6.21
CA ASN A 250 -2.63 15.99 -4.97
C ASN A 250 -1.30 16.74 -4.85
N TYR A 251 -0.60 16.93 -5.98
CA TYR A 251 0.60 17.79 -6.02
C TYR A 251 0.28 19.25 -5.69
N GLU A 252 -0.92 19.73 -6.03
CA GLU A 252 -1.34 21.14 -5.91
C GLU A 252 -0.42 22.07 -6.72
N LYS A 253 0.10 21.54 -7.83
CA LYS A 253 1.12 22.19 -8.65
C LYS A 253 0.89 21.91 -10.13
N LEU A 254 1.17 22.91 -10.94
CA LEU A 254 1.25 22.82 -12.40
C LEU A 254 2.36 23.79 -12.86
N GLN A 255 3.32 23.32 -13.63
CA GLN A 255 4.43 24.12 -14.15
C GLN A 255 3.98 25.00 -15.31
N ASP A 256 3.13 24.47 -16.19
CA ASP A 256 2.55 25.21 -17.30
C ASP A 256 1.01 25.17 -17.23
N PRO A 257 0.38 26.17 -16.59
CA PRO A 257 -1.06 26.30 -16.53
C PRO A 257 -1.76 26.31 -17.89
N SER A 258 -1.09 26.74 -18.96
CA SER A 258 -1.73 26.86 -20.28
C SER A 258 -2.21 25.52 -20.83
N LYS A 259 -1.54 24.41 -20.45
CA LYS A 259 -1.93 23.02 -20.77
C LYS A 259 -3.36 22.69 -20.35
N LEU A 260 -3.91 23.41 -19.36
CA LEU A 260 -5.26 23.16 -18.84
C LEU A 260 -6.38 23.68 -19.78
N SER A 261 -6.06 24.65 -20.63
CA SER A 261 -7.04 25.46 -21.36
C SER A 261 -8.01 24.63 -22.21
N GLY A 262 -7.50 23.60 -22.90
CA GLY A 262 -8.33 22.73 -23.74
C GLY A 262 -9.30 21.85 -22.95
N PHE A 263 -8.98 21.52 -21.69
CA PHE A 263 -9.77 20.56 -20.91
C PHE A 263 -11.09 21.13 -20.41
N PHE A 264 -11.24 22.46 -20.27
CA PHE A 264 -12.51 23.09 -19.92
C PHE A 264 -13.60 22.87 -20.96
N LYS A 265 -13.22 22.63 -22.22
CA LYS A 265 -14.14 22.43 -23.36
C LYS A 265 -14.07 21.02 -23.92
N SER A 266 -13.50 20.08 -23.16
CA SER A 266 -13.40 18.69 -23.62
C SER A 266 -14.77 18.06 -23.83
N ALA A 267 -14.86 17.18 -24.83
CA ALA A 267 -16.01 16.29 -25.01
C ALA A 267 -16.22 15.37 -23.80
N ASN A 268 -15.15 14.97 -23.11
CA ASN A 268 -15.24 14.10 -21.92
C ASN A 268 -15.48 14.95 -20.67
N TRP A 269 -16.55 14.65 -19.94
CA TRP A 269 -16.94 15.45 -18.78
C TRP A 269 -15.96 15.28 -17.61
N GLU A 270 -15.30 14.13 -17.51
CA GLU A 270 -14.29 13.85 -16.50
C GLU A 270 -13.12 14.83 -16.61
N GLU A 271 -12.72 15.18 -17.83
CA GLU A 271 -11.64 16.13 -18.09
C GLU A 271 -12.04 17.55 -17.69
N ARG A 272 -13.27 17.96 -18.00
CA ARG A 272 -13.82 19.26 -17.55
C ARG A 272 -13.89 19.32 -16.01
N MET A 273 -14.33 18.23 -15.39
CA MET A 273 -14.39 18.10 -13.93
C MET A 273 -13.00 18.24 -13.30
N TYR A 274 -12.00 17.52 -13.82
CA TYR A 274 -10.64 17.60 -13.29
C TYR A 274 -9.94 18.92 -13.65
N ALA A 275 -10.31 19.58 -14.74
CA ALA A 275 -9.84 20.94 -15.03
C ALA A 275 -10.29 21.92 -13.94
N ALA A 276 -11.56 21.83 -13.53
CA ALA A 276 -12.07 22.61 -12.40
C ALA A 276 -11.33 22.30 -11.09
N LYS A 277 -11.13 21.02 -10.77
CA LYS A 277 -10.42 20.59 -9.54
C LYS A 277 -8.98 21.05 -9.51
N LEU A 278 -8.25 20.86 -10.61
CA LEU A 278 -6.84 21.24 -10.69
C LEU A 278 -6.65 22.76 -10.61
N THR A 279 -7.58 23.53 -11.19
CA THR A 279 -7.62 24.99 -11.10
C THR A 279 -7.73 25.45 -9.64
N GLY A 280 -8.63 24.87 -8.86
CA GLY A 280 -8.76 25.20 -7.44
C GLY A 280 -7.54 24.74 -6.63
N ALA A 281 -7.11 23.48 -6.81
CA ALA A 281 -5.96 22.92 -6.11
C ALA A 281 -4.68 23.74 -6.30
N CYS A 282 -4.44 24.24 -7.52
CA CYS A 282 -3.27 25.06 -7.85
C CYS A 282 -3.51 26.58 -7.75
N ARG A 283 -4.72 27.01 -7.32
CA ARG A 283 -5.14 28.42 -7.25
C ARG A 283 -4.89 29.23 -8.52
N LEU A 284 -5.27 28.67 -9.68
CA LEU A 284 -4.99 29.26 -10.99
C LEU A 284 -6.02 30.36 -11.32
N ASN A 285 -5.84 31.55 -10.74
CA ASN A 285 -6.73 32.71 -10.93
C ASN A 285 -6.94 33.10 -12.40
N GLY A 286 -6.00 32.79 -13.30
CA GLY A 286 -6.12 33.01 -14.74
C GLY A 286 -7.25 32.21 -15.42
N PHE A 287 -7.77 31.15 -14.78
CA PHE A 287 -8.89 30.34 -15.29
C PHE A 287 -10.23 30.63 -14.61
N THR A 288 -10.34 31.76 -13.90
CA THR A 288 -11.57 32.14 -13.21
C THR A 288 -12.78 32.13 -14.13
N GLU A 289 -12.68 32.75 -15.32
CA GLU A 289 -13.79 32.81 -16.27
C GLU A 289 -14.17 31.41 -16.79
N SER A 290 -13.18 30.60 -17.15
CA SER A 290 -13.40 29.21 -17.57
C SER A 290 -14.09 28.38 -16.47
N LEU A 291 -13.74 28.62 -15.20
CA LEU A 291 -14.38 27.96 -14.07
C LEU A 291 -15.83 28.42 -13.86
N VAL A 292 -16.13 29.70 -14.09
CA VAL A 292 -17.49 30.25 -14.03
C VAL A 292 -18.35 29.67 -15.15
N GLU A 293 -17.83 29.49 -16.37
CA GLU A 293 -18.55 28.85 -17.48
C GLU A 293 -19.04 27.44 -17.11
N LEU A 294 -18.23 26.69 -16.35
CA LEU A 294 -18.57 25.33 -15.93
C LEU A 294 -19.75 25.25 -14.94
N PHE A 295 -20.22 26.36 -14.37
CA PHE A 295 -21.46 26.35 -13.57
C PHE A 295 -22.70 26.03 -14.39
N SER A 296 -22.65 26.23 -15.70
CA SER A 296 -23.71 25.87 -16.65
C SER A 296 -23.40 24.62 -17.46
N ASP A 297 -22.40 23.82 -17.03
CA ASP A 297 -22.10 22.54 -17.65
C ASP A 297 -23.32 21.60 -17.59
N PRO A 298 -23.62 20.80 -18.63
CA PRO A 298 -24.72 19.85 -18.60
C PRO A 298 -24.57 18.78 -17.50
N VAL A 299 -23.33 18.41 -17.14
CA VAL A 299 -23.03 17.36 -16.18
C VAL A 299 -22.90 17.93 -14.77
N TRP A 300 -23.70 17.38 -13.85
CA TRP A 300 -23.75 17.85 -12.46
C TRP A 300 -22.39 17.79 -11.74
N TRP A 301 -21.60 16.72 -11.95
CA TRP A 301 -20.27 16.58 -11.32
C TRP A 301 -19.29 17.68 -11.73
N VAL A 302 -19.43 18.22 -12.94
CA VAL A 302 -18.63 19.34 -13.44
C VAL A 302 -19.05 20.62 -12.75
N ARG A 303 -20.36 20.92 -12.71
CA ARG A 303 -20.92 22.08 -11.98
C ARG A 303 -20.51 22.08 -10.51
N PHE A 304 -20.64 20.93 -9.85
CA PHE A 304 -20.25 20.76 -8.45
C PHE A 304 -18.76 21.03 -8.26
N SER A 305 -17.91 20.46 -9.13
CA SER A 305 -16.46 20.66 -9.03
C SER A 305 -16.07 22.11 -9.28
N ALA A 306 -16.70 22.79 -10.23
CA ALA A 306 -16.49 24.22 -10.46
C ALA A 306 -16.87 25.05 -9.23
N ALA A 307 -18.04 24.78 -8.65
CA ALA A 307 -18.52 25.49 -7.47
C ALA A 307 -17.69 25.22 -6.21
N GLU A 308 -17.19 24.00 -6.03
CA GLU A 308 -16.32 23.66 -4.90
C GLU A 308 -14.94 24.33 -5.01
N ASN A 309 -14.40 24.41 -6.22
CA ASN A 309 -13.02 24.86 -6.46
C ASN A 309 -12.89 26.36 -6.73
N ILE A 310 -13.95 27.05 -7.16
CA ILE A 310 -13.92 28.52 -7.30
C ILE A 310 -13.70 29.21 -5.96
N TYR A 311 -14.07 28.56 -4.85
CA TYR A 311 -13.86 29.05 -3.50
C TYR A 311 -12.37 29.24 -3.17
N GLU A 312 -11.50 28.45 -3.79
CA GLU A 312 -10.05 28.49 -3.57
C GLU A 312 -9.36 29.62 -4.38
N LEU A 313 -10.09 30.31 -5.26
CA LEU A 313 -9.61 31.43 -6.07
C LEU A 313 -9.84 32.78 -5.37
N ASP A 314 -9.16 33.81 -5.86
CA ASP A 314 -9.30 35.18 -5.37
C ASP A 314 -10.76 35.64 -5.48
N ASN A 315 -11.35 36.13 -4.37
CA ASN A 315 -12.75 36.52 -4.29
C ASN A 315 -13.76 35.40 -4.69
N GLY A 316 -13.38 34.12 -4.54
CA GLY A 316 -14.22 32.96 -4.84
C GLY A 316 -15.61 32.98 -4.19
N ALA A 317 -15.67 33.35 -2.91
CA ALA A 317 -16.95 33.48 -2.18
C ALA A 317 -17.84 34.60 -2.76
N GLY A 318 -17.26 35.72 -3.17
CA GLY A 318 -17.98 36.80 -3.83
C GLY A 318 -18.53 36.37 -5.19
N MET A 319 -17.77 35.59 -5.94
CA MET A 319 -18.21 35.02 -7.22
C MET A 319 -19.39 34.06 -7.04
N LEU A 320 -19.34 33.16 -6.06
CA LEU A 320 -20.46 32.28 -5.74
C LEU A 320 -21.74 33.07 -5.42
N LYS A 321 -21.64 34.12 -4.60
CA LYS A 321 -22.79 35.00 -4.28
C LYS A 321 -23.37 35.64 -5.53
N ARG A 322 -22.50 36.15 -6.41
CA ARG A 322 -22.92 36.75 -7.69
C ARG A 322 -23.63 35.73 -8.58
N ILE A 323 -23.08 34.54 -8.74
CA ILE A 323 -23.68 33.48 -9.59
C ILE A 323 -25.04 33.05 -9.01
N GLY A 324 -25.11 32.82 -7.70
CA GLY A 324 -26.34 32.46 -6.99
C GLY A 324 -27.47 33.48 -7.16
N ALA A 325 -27.13 34.78 -7.21
CA ALA A 325 -28.10 35.86 -7.37
C ALA A 325 -28.46 36.20 -8.82
N THR A 326 -27.52 36.08 -9.76
CA THR A 326 -27.66 36.71 -11.10
C THR A 326 -27.63 35.73 -12.27
N SER A 327 -27.22 34.48 -12.08
CA SER A 327 -27.15 33.52 -13.19
C SER A 327 -28.55 33.26 -13.77
N LYS A 328 -28.66 33.19 -15.09
CA LYS A 328 -29.92 32.83 -15.77
C LYS A 328 -30.22 31.33 -15.65
N ASP A 329 -29.19 30.51 -15.56
CA ASP A 329 -29.29 29.08 -15.37
C ASP A 329 -29.67 28.75 -13.92
N ALA A 330 -30.81 28.08 -13.76
CA ALA A 330 -31.33 27.69 -12.45
C ALA A 330 -30.40 26.70 -11.73
N TYR A 331 -29.76 25.78 -12.45
CA TYR A 331 -28.83 24.82 -11.87
C TYR A 331 -27.54 25.47 -11.41
N ALA A 332 -27.05 26.49 -12.14
CA ALA A 332 -25.92 27.30 -11.73
C ALA A 332 -26.22 28.09 -10.45
N ARG A 333 -27.43 28.67 -10.32
CA ARG A 333 -27.85 29.36 -9.08
C ARG A 333 -27.91 28.40 -7.90
N ASP A 334 -28.55 27.24 -8.11
CA ASP A 334 -28.74 26.23 -7.07
C ASP A 334 -27.40 25.71 -6.51
N ILE A 335 -26.47 25.30 -7.40
CA ILE A 335 -25.18 24.77 -6.95
C ILE A 335 -24.32 25.82 -6.24
N ALA A 336 -24.39 27.09 -6.67
CA ALA A 336 -23.68 28.19 -6.05
C ALA A 336 -24.20 28.46 -4.62
N ASN A 337 -25.52 28.51 -4.46
CA ASN A 337 -26.17 28.68 -3.15
C ASN A 337 -25.88 27.50 -2.23
N HIS A 338 -25.96 26.27 -2.75
CA HIS A 338 -25.61 25.06 -2.00
C HIS A 338 -24.15 25.10 -1.49
N MET A 339 -23.19 25.51 -2.32
CA MET A 339 -21.80 25.65 -1.89
C MET A 339 -21.59 26.74 -0.84
N LEU A 340 -22.28 27.88 -0.96
CA LEU A 340 -22.23 28.94 0.06
C LEU A 340 -22.72 28.45 1.42
N THR A 341 -23.82 27.69 1.47
CA THR A 341 -24.33 27.08 2.71
C THR A 341 -23.32 26.09 3.28
N ARG A 342 -22.78 25.20 2.44
CA ARG A 342 -21.83 24.15 2.87
C ARG A 342 -20.51 24.71 3.41
N LYS A 343 -19.95 25.75 2.79
CA LYS A 343 -18.69 26.38 3.23
C LYS A 343 -18.93 27.36 4.39
N GLY A 344 -20.05 28.08 4.42
CA GLY A 344 -20.43 28.97 5.52
C GLY A 344 -20.68 28.23 6.85
N GLY A 345 -21.20 27.00 6.80
CA GLY A 345 -21.37 26.15 8.00
C GLY A 345 -20.07 25.53 8.55
N LYS A 346 -18.94 25.64 7.84
CA LYS A 346 -17.62 25.19 8.31
C LYS A 346 -16.79 26.30 8.97
N SER A 347 -17.30 27.54 8.97
CA SER A 347 -16.67 28.71 9.58
C SER A 347 -17.38 29.16 10.86
N GLN A 348 -18.09 28.25 11.54
CA GLN A 348 -18.63 28.45 12.89
C GLN A 348 -17.96 27.50 13.89
#